data_AF-A0A353BZS0-F1
#
_entry.id   AF-A0A353BZS0-F1
#
_cell.length_a   1.000
_cell.length_b   1.000
_cell.length_c   1.000
_cell.angle_alpha   90.00
_cell.angle_beta   90.00
_cell.angle_gamma   90.00
#
_symmetry.space_group_name_H-M   'P 1'
#
loop_
_entity.id
_entity.type
_entity.pdbx_description
1 polymer ?
#
loop_
_entity_poly.entity_id
_entity_poly.type
_entity_poly.pdbx_seq_one_letter_code
_entity_poly.pdbx_strand_id
1 'polypeptide(L)'
;MNDYLLELIDIQKSFGKHSILKGINLRIKPGEIHGLIGKNGAGKTVLMKIVNGVIPKDSGRIIWRGKEREITSVKQAQSLGFSMVYQDLSLFPDLTVAENIFAGHFAQNGLVKCGVIELDALYRKAQNVLDRLHFTINARTKLALLGLGQQQMVEIARAISRKAELLILDEPTAALNEQEVGRFFQILKEVQALGVTIIYISHRIQEIKEIAQNITIIRDGLDVASFPINTVEGEDIIKLMVGEEALGRYPRLGLAARKELLRVEGLSTANVLSDISFTLHEREILGIAGLAGSGRTALVDAIFGVRAFIKGKIFLRGREIKLKSPRQAIKMGFAYLAEDRVHAGLFNNLTIKNNIVASDLTRVTQRGFINAKRECSIAQGLVRRLGILIHSLQQRVSTLSSGNQQKIMLAKWLFSGGYVYLLDEPTNGLDIASKVDVYNIMNSIICGGSGVIMISSDLSELIGMCHRVLVIFKGTIVGELKGSEISEEKILKMASGRG
;
A
#
# COMPACT_ATOMS: atom_id res chain seq x y z
N MET A 1 13.11 -11.50 37.97
CA MET A 1 12.11 -10.57 37.38
C MET A 1 12.02 -10.93 35.91
N ASN A 2 10.82 -10.98 35.33
CA ASN A 2 10.68 -11.32 33.91
C ASN A 2 10.90 -10.05 33.08
N ASP A 3 11.87 -10.06 32.17
CA ASP A 3 12.28 -8.87 31.40
C ASP A 3 11.29 -8.49 30.28
N TYR A 4 10.29 -9.34 30.03
CA TYR A 4 9.34 -9.21 28.94
C TYR A 4 7.88 -9.19 29.43
N LEU A 5 7.09 -8.34 28.78
CA LEU A 5 5.65 -8.23 28.98
C LEU A 5 4.91 -9.35 28.25
N LEU A 6 5.26 -9.58 26.98
CA LEU A 6 4.73 -10.63 26.12
C LEU A 6 5.87 -11.46 25.54
N GLU A 7 5.76 -12.78 25.64
CA GLU A 7 6.63 -13.71 24.93
C GLU A 7 5.78 -14.74 24.19
N LEU A 8 6.08 -14.92 22.91
CA LEU A 8 5.54 -15.97 22.06
C LEU A 8 6.67 -16.98 21.86
N ILE A 9 6.41 -18.24 22.13
CA ILE A 9 7.39 -19.32 22.01
C ILE A 9 6.84 -20.36 21.06
N ASP A 10 7.54 -20.57 19.95
CA ASP A 10 7.24 -21.58 18.92
C ASP A 10 5.77 -21.59 18.49
N ILE A 11 5.19 -20.41 18.23
CA ILE A 11 3.77 -20.33 17.80
C ILE A 11 3.62 -20.84 16.37
N GLN A 12 2.79 -21.86 16.20
CA GLN A 12 2.49 -22.45 14.89
C GLN A 12 1.01 -22.36 14.54
N LYS A 13 0.74 -22.23 13.24
CA LYS A 13 -0.61 -22.20 12.70
C LYS A 13 -0.65 -22.66 11.25
N SER A 14 -1.55 -23.60 10.97
CA SER A 14 -1.86 -24.10 9.64
C SER A 14 -3.35 -23.98 9.34
N PHE A 15 -3.68 -23.80 8.06
CA PHE A 15 -5.04 -23.88 7.54
C PHE A 15 -5.10 -24.97 6.47
N GLY A 16 -5.70 -26.11 6.81
CA GLY A 16 -5.66 -27.30 5.97
C GLY A 16 -4.22 -27.76 5.76
N LYS A 17 -3.78 -27.86 4.49
CA LYS A 17 -2.41 -28.27 4.14
C LYS A 17 -1.40 -27.11 4.11
N HIS A 18 -1.84 -25.87 4.31
CA HIS A 18 -0.99 -24.69 4.20
C HIS A 18 -0.54 -24.23 5.59
N SER A 19 0.75 -24.35 5.88
CA SER A 19 1.36 -23.80 7.10
C SER A 19 1.62 -22.30 6.93
N ILE A 20 1.04 -21.48 7.82
CA ILE A 20 1.17 -20.02 7.82
C ILE A 20 2.20 -19.55 8.84
N LEU A 21 2.17 -20.10 10.06
CA LEU A 21 3.18 -19.84 11.09
C LEU A 21 3.90 -21.16 11.39
N LYS A 22 5.22 -21.12 11.36
CA LYS A 22 6.11 -22.30 11.39
C LYS A 22 7.01 -22.32 12.63
N GLY A 23 6.60 -21.63 13.69
CA GLY A 23 7.32 -21.59 14.96
C GLY A 23 7.84 -20.19 15.26
N ILE A 24 6.93 -19.21 15.35
CA ILE A 24 7.29 -17.83 15.64
C ILE A 24 7.72 -17.69 17.10
N ASN A 25 8.87 -17.06 17.31
CA ASN A 25 9.31 -16.52 18.59
C ASN A 25 9.26 -14.98 18.54
N LEU A 26 8.70 -14.38 19.59
CA LEU A 26 8.61 -12.92 19.70
C LEU A 26 8.69 -12.54 21.17
N ARG A 27 9.49 -11.53 21.50
CA ARG A 27 9.61 -11.03 22.87
C ARG A 27 9.49 -9.53 22.87
N ILE A 28 8.65 -9.01 23.76
CA ILE A 28 8.30 -7.59 23.83
C ILE A 28 8.49 -7.09 25.25
N LYS A 29 9.28 -6.02 25.41
CA LYS A 29 9.53 -5.40 26.71
C LYS A 29 8.35 -4.51 27.13
N PRO A 30 8.09 -4.36 28.43
CA PRO A 30 7.08 -3.43 28.91
C PRO A 30 7.42 -1.98 28.52
N GLY A 31 6.43 -1.23 28.05
CA GLY A 31 6.53 0.19 27.71
C GLY A 31 7.28 0.48 26.41
N GLU A 32 7.62 -0.52 25.60
CA GLU A 32 8.22 -0.30 24.29
C GLU A 32 7.17 -0.24 23.17
N ILE A 33 7.52 0.48 22.10
CA ILE A 33 6.91 0.35 20.78
C ILE A 33 7.78 -0.63 20.00
N HIS A 34 7.24 -1.81 19.76
CA HIS A 34 7.88 -2.89 19.03
C HIS A 34 7.37 -2.91 17.59
N GLY A 35 8.28 -2.74 16.63
CA GLY A 35 7.97 -2.84 15.21
C GLY A 35 7.87 -4.29 14.78
N LEU A 36 6.75 -4.69 14.17
CA LEU A 36 6.61 -6.00 13.55
C LEU A 36 6.51 -5.84 12.04
N ILE A 37 7.60 -6.17 11.34
CA ILE A 37 7.72 -5.96 9.90
C ILE A 37 7.78 -7.28 9.16
N GLY A 38 7.40 -7.27 7.90
CA GLY A 38 7.46 -8.43 7.04
C GLY A 38 6.66 -8.21 5.77
N LYS A 39 6.86 -9.08 4.77
CA LYS A 39 6.06 -9.05 3.54
C LYS A 39 4.56 -9.26 3.84
N ASN A 40 3.69 -8.77 2.95
CA ASN A 40 2.28 -9.17 2.93
C ASN A 40 2.17 -10.70 2.79
N GLY A 41 1.35 -11.31 3.65
CA GLY A 41 1.24 -12.77 3.72
C GLY A 41 2.32 -13.48 4.54
N ALA A 42 3.26 -12.76 5.18
CA ALA A 42 4.28 -13.38 6.03
C ALA A 42 3.73 -13.99 7.33
N GLY A 43 2.47 -13.71 7.68
CA GLY A 43 1.80 -14.27 8.87
C GLY A 43 1.54 -13.28 10.01
N LYS A 44 1.95 -12.01 9.89
CA LYS A 44 1.80 -10.97 10.94
C LYS A 44 0.37 -10.85 11.49
N THR A 45 -0.62 -10.62 10.62
CA THR A 45 -2.03 -10.50 11.03
C THR A 45 -2.58 -11.80 11.61
N VAL A 46 -2.12 -12.97 11.13
CA VAL A 46 -2.52 -14.28 11.70
C VAL A 46 -1.95 -14.44 13.11
N LEU A 47 -0.69 -14.09 13.31
CA LEU A 47 -0.05 -14.09 14.62
C LEU A 47 -0.79 -13.18 15.60
N MET A 48 -1.15 -11.97 15.19
CA MET A 48 -1.87 -11.03 16.05
C MET A 48 -3.31 -11.46 16.34
N LYS A 49 -4.00 -12.09 15.37
CA LYS A 49 -5.30 -12.71 15.61
C LYS A 49 -5.22 -13.84 16.64
N ILE A 50 -4.11 -14.59 16.69
CA ILE A 50 -3.86 -15.58 17.75
C ILE A 50 -3.65 -14.88 19.10
N VAL A 51 -2.76 -13.88 19.15
CA VAL A 51 -2.47 -13.11 20.38
C VAL A 51 -3.73 -12.47 20.95
N ASN A 52 -4.63 -11.98 20.10
CA ASN A 52 -5.90 -11.37 20.50
C ASN A 52 -7.05 -12.37 20.69
N GLY A 53 -6.81 -13.69 20.59
CA GLY A 53 -7.84 -14.72 20.80
C GLY A 53 -8.96 -14.75 19.77
N VAL A 54 -8.71 -14.24 18.56
CA VAL A 54 -9.67 -14.31 17.42
C VAL A 54 -9.64 -15.70 16.79
N ILE A 55 -8.45 -16.31 16.72
CA ILE A 55 -8.23 -17.66 16.20
C ILE A 55 -7.31 -18.44 17.14
N PRO A 56 -7.49 -19.76 17.30
CA PRO A 56 -6.60 -20.56 18.13
C PRO A 56 -5.27 -20.85 17.42
N LYS A 57 -4.17 -20.90 18.18
CA LYS A 57 -2.90 -21.50 17.75
C LYS A 57 -3.03 -23.02 17.63
N ASP A 58 -2.17 -23.65 16.82
CA ASP A 58 -2.10 -25.12 16.76
C ASP A 58 -1.08 -25.67 17.79
N SER A 59 0.04 -24.97 17.98
CA SER A 59 1.06 -25.29 18.99
C SER A 59 1.80 -24.03 19.47
N GLY A 60 2.73 -24.19 20.41
CA GLY A 60 3.49 -23.11 21.04
C GLY A 60 2.86 -22.57 22.32
N ARG A 61 3.50 -21.57 22.92
CA ARG A 61 3.10 -20.99 24.23
C ARG A 61 3.08 -19.46 24.18
N ILE A 62 2.10 -18.88 24.87
CA ILE A 62 1.99 -17.43 25.06
C ILE A 62 2.27 -17.16 26.54
N ILE A 63 3.31 -16.41 26.83
CA ILE A 63 3.67 -15.98 28.18
C ILE A 63 3.31 -14.50 28.30
N TRP A 64 2.45 -14.19 29.26
CA TRP A 64 2.03 -12.83 29.59
C TRP A 64 2.45 -12.51 31.02
N ARG A 65 3.30 -11.49 31.19
CA ARG A 65 3.89 -11.10 32.50
C ARG A 65 4.55 -12.27 33.23
N GLY A 66 5.32 -13.07 32.50
CA GLY A 66 6.02 -14.25 33.04
C GLY A 66 5.12 -15.43 33.40
N LYS A 67 3.83 -15.38 33.08
CA LYS A 67 2.90 -16.50 33.28
C LYS A 67 2.38 -16.99 31.95
N GLU A 68 2.44 -18.29 31.72
CA GLU A 68 1.79 -18.90 30.57
C GLU A 68 0.28 -18.65 30.60
N ARG A 69 -0.28 -18.21 29.48
CA ARG A 69 -1.70 -17.92 29.30
C ARG A 69 -2.21 -18.58 28.05
N GLU A 70 -3.35 -19.24 28.16
CA GLU A 70 -4.16 -19.56 26.99
C GLU A 70 -5.15 -18.43 26.75
N ILE A 71 -5.15 -17.90 25.53
CA ILE A 71 -6.06 -16.85 25.07
C ILE A 71 -6.96 -17.46 24.01
N THR A 72 -8.21 -17.75 24.35
CA THR A 72 -9.16 -18.47 23.50
C THR A 72 -10.29 -17.59 22.98
N SER A 73 -10.37 -16.33 23.43
CA SER A 73 -11.37 -15.36 22.97
C SER A 73 -10.87 -13.92 23.08
N VAL A 74 -11.43 -13.05 22.24
CA VAL A 74 -11.21 -11.59 22.30
C VAL A 74 -11.57 -11.00 23.66
N LYS A 75 -12.66 -11.48 24.28
CA LYS A 75 -13.07 -11.01 25.62
C LYS A 75 -12.02 -11.34 26.68
N GLN A 76 -11.38 -12.51 26.59
CA GLN A 76 -10.29 -12.89 27.48
C GLN A 76 -9.03 -12.09 27.21
N ALA A 77 -8.69 -11.82 25.96
CA ALA A 77 -7.57 -10.94 25.62
C ALA A 77 -7.79 -9.53 26.21
N GLN A 78 -9.00 -8.99 26.06
CA GLN A 78 -9.37 -7.69 26.62
C GLN A 78 -9.28 -7.65 28.15
N SER A 79 -9.69 -8.71 28.86
CA SER A 79 -9.55 -8.74 30.32
C SER A 79 -8.10 -8.84 30.81
N LEU A 80 -7.18 -9.27 29.94
CA LEU A 80 -5.73 -9.25 30.18
C LEU A 80 -5.09 -7.89 29.83
N GLY A 81 -5.87 -6.94 29.30
CA GLY A 81 -5.41 -5.61 28.90
C GLY A 81 -4.99 -5.51 27.43
N PHE A 82 -5.43 -6.42 26.56
CA PHE A 82 -5.06 -6.40 25.14
C PHE A 82 -6.09 -5.59 24.37
N SER A 83 -5.62 -4.71 23.49
CA SER A 83 -6.46 -3.99 22.54
C SER A 83 -5.84 -4.06 21.16
N MET A 84 -6.65 -4.36 20.16
CA MET A 84 -6.23 -4.43 18.77
C MET A 84 -7.04 -3.45 17.94
N VAL A 85 -6.33 -2.68 17.12
CA VAL A 85 -6.82 -1.76 16.09
C VAL A 85 -6.50 -2.41 14.76
N TYR A 86 -7.53 -2.71 13.99
CA TYR A 86 -7.40 -3.40 12.72
C TYR A 86 -7.15 -2.40 11.58
N GLN A 87 -6.69 -2.90 10.44
CA GLN A 87 -6.47 -2.11 9.23
C GLN A 87 -7.75 -1.38 8.77
N ASP A 88 -8.90 -2.07 8.85
CA ASP A 88 -10.21 -1.47 8.60
C ASP A 88 -10.82 -0.95 9.92
N LEU A 89 -11.21 0.33 9.94
CA LEU A 89 -11.84 0.98 11.09
C LEU A 89 -13.12 0.24 11.50
N SER A 90 -13.23 -0.12 12.78
CA SER A 90 -14.41 -0.77 13.37
C SER A 90 -15.20 0.22 14.22
N LEU A 91 -15.59 1.32 13.60
CA LEU A 91 -16.31 2.43 14.23
C LEU A 91 -17.73 2.57 13.67
N PHE A 92 -18.61 3.20 14.44
CA PHE A 92 -20.01 3.45 14.07
C PHE A 92 -20.15 4.91 13.60
N PRO A 93 -20.32 5.17 12.29
CA PRO A 93 -20.32 6.53 11.74
C PRO A 93 -21.42 7.42 12.30
N ASP A 94 -22.58 6.83 12.57
CA ASP A 94 -23.77 7.56 13.04
C ASP A 94 -23.72 7.93 14.53
N LEU A 95 -22.82 7.30 15.29
CA LEU A 95 -22.63 7.57 16.71
C LEU A 95 -21.62 8.69 16.93
N THR A 96 -21.71 9.32 18.10
CA THR A 96 -20.75 10.32 18.55
C THR A 96 -19.38 9.69 18.82
N VAL A 97 -18.36 10.55 18.90
CA VAL A 97 -17.02 10.16 19.34
C VAL A 97 -17.07 9.50 20.71
N ALA A 98 -17.82 10.05 21.67
CA ALA A 98 -17.93 9.50 23.02
C ALA A 98 -18.54 8.09 23.02
N GLU A 99 -19.63 7.89 22.28
CA GLU A 99 -20.27 6.57 22.14
C GLU A 99 -19.34 5.57 21.47
N ASN A 100 -18.59 5.99 20.45
CA ASN A 100 -17.57 5.15 19.83
C ASN A 100 -16.46 4.79 20.83
N ILE A 101 -15.95 5.73 21.62
CA ILE A 101 -14.89 5.47 22.61
C ILE A 101 -15.33 4.41 23.61
N PHE A 102 -16.57 4.43 24.11
CA PHE A 102 -17.05 3.51 25.16
C PHE A 102 -17.84 2.31 24.64
N ALA A 103 -17.99 2.16 23.32
CA ALA A 103 -18.71 1.06 22.68
C ALA A 103 -18.24 -0.31 23.23
N GLY A 104 -19.21 -1.10 23.70
CA GLY A 104 -18.98 -2.43 24.27
C GLY A 104 -18.42 -2.47 25.69
N HIS A 105 -18.23 -1.33 26.37
CA HIS A 105 -17.69 -1.30 27.74
C HIS A 105 -18.20 -0.12 28.62
N PHE A 106 -19.44 0.31 28.39
CA PHE A 106 -20.10 1.37 29.17
C PHE A 106 -20.21 1.04 30.67
N ALA A 107 -20.68 -0.17 31.00
CA ALA A 107 -20.92 -0.58 32.39
C ALA A 107 -19.62 -0.68 33.20
N GLN A 108 -18.57 -1.24 32.60
CA GLN A 108 -17.23 -1.37 33.21
C GLN A 108 -16.62 0.00 33.53
N ASN A 109 -17.08 1.05 32.87
CA ASN A 109 -16.67 2.42 33.12
C ASN A 109 -17.62 3.19 34.02
N GLY A 110 -18.62 2.56 34.63
CA GLY A 110 -19.61 3.26 35.48
C GLY A 110 -20.34 4.35 34.70
N LEU A 111 -20.72 4.05 33.46
CA LEU A 111 -21.52 4.92 32.59
C LEU A 111 -22.97 4.44 32.48
N VAL A 112 -23.32 3.36 33.18
CA VAL A 112 -24.66 2.78 33.17
C VAL A 112 -25.22 2.86 34.59
N LYS A 113 -26.36 3.52 34.73
CA LYS A 113 -27.09 3.64 35.99
C LYS A 113 -28.52 3.14 35.76
N CYS A 114 -28.95 2.18 36.57
CA CYS A 114 -30.27 1.54 36.44
C CYS A 114 -30.57 1.03 35.00
N GLY A 115 -29.57 0.52 34.29
CA GLY A 115 -29.71 0.02 32.91
C GLY A 115 -29.71 1.09 31.82
N VAL A 116 -29.56 2.38 32.17
CA VAL A 116 -29.55 3.50 31.22
C VAL A 116 -28.16 4.13 31.16
N ILE A 117 -27.72 4.54 29.97
CA ILE A 117 -26.44 5.23 29.76
C ILE A 117 -26.56 6.68 30.25
N GLU A 118 -25.67 7.10 31.15
CA GLU A 118 -25.58 8.49 31.62
C GLU A 118 -24.77 9.33 30.62
N LEU A 119 -25.47 9.99 29.68
CA LEU A 119 -24.84 10.73 28.58
C LEU A 119 -23.87 11.84 29.02
N ASP A 120 -24.20 12.61 30.06
CA ASP A 120 -23.28 13.66 30.53
C ASP A 120 -22.03 13.10 31.22
N ALA A 121 -22.11 11.93 31.83
CA ALA A 121 -20.94 11.22 32.33
C ALA A 121 -20.11 10.65 31.17
N LEU A 122 -20.77 10.13 30.13
CA LEU A 122 -20.16 9.61 28.91
C LEU A 122 -19.33 10.69 28.20
N TYR A 123 -19.93 11.84 27.92
CA TYR A 123 -19.24 12.95 27.24
C TYR A 123 -18.06 13.48 28.05
N ARG A 124 -18.22 13.66 29.38
CA ARG A 124 -17.12 14.13 30.23
C ARG A 124 -15.96 13.13 30.28
N LYS A 125 -16.24 11.84 30.46
CA LYS A 125 -15.18 10.81 30.47
C LYS A 125 -14.49 10.70 29.11
N ALA A 126 -15.25 10.77 28.02
CA ALA A 126 -14.69 10.75 26.67
C ALA A 126 -13.79 11.96 26.43
N GLN A 127 -14.24 13.16 26.78
CA GLN A 127 -13.45 14.38 26.63
C GLN A 127 -12.16 14.29 27.45
N ASN A 128 -12.22 13.79 28.69
CA ASN A 128 -11.01 13.57 29.50
C ASN A 128 -10.01 12.60 28.85
N VAL A 129 -10.48 11.57 28.14
CA VAL A 129 -9.58 10.66 27.40
C VAL A 129 -8.95 11.39 26.20
N LEU A 130 -9.74 12.13 25.44
CA LEU A 130 -9.27 12.92 24.29
C LEU A 130 -8.25 13.98 24.72
N ASP A 131 -8.54 14.72 25.79
CA ASP A 131 -7.68 15.80 26.30
C ASP A 131 -6.33 15.26 26.82
N ARG A 132 -6.33 14.07 27.44
CA ARG A 132 -5.10 13.39 27.89
C ARG A 132 -4.19 12.94 26.74
N LEU A 133 -4.76 12.76 25.55
CA LEU A 133 -4.03 12.45 24.32
C LEU A 133 -3.81 13.71 23.47
N HIS A 134 -4.11 14.89 24.02
CA HIS A 134 -4.03 16.18 23.34
C HIS A 134 -4.83 16.24 22.01
N PHE A 135 -5.93 15.50 21.93
CA PHE A 135 -6.81 15.50 20.75
C PHE A 135 -7.82 16.64 20.82
N THR A 136 -7.70 17.60 19.91
CA THR A 136 -8.69 18.68 19.74
C THR A 136 -9.91 18.18 18.97
N ILE A 137 -10.65 17.24 19.56
CA ILE A 137 -11.93 16.72 19.04
C ILE A 137 -12.98 16.86 20.14
N ASN A 138 -14.16 17.35 19.78
CA ASN A 138 -15.29 17.39 20.69
C ASN A 138 -15.93 15.99 20.79
N ALA A 139 -16.04 15.47 22.00
CA ALA A 139 -16.61 14.15 22.28
C ALA A 139 -18.07 13.98 21.79
N ARG A 140 -18.81 15.09 21.58
CA ARG A 140 -20.19 15.12 21.08
C ARG A 140 -20.28 15.10 19.55
N THR A 141 -19.18 15.27 18.83
CA THR A 141 -19.17 15.26 17.36
C THR A 141 -19.56 13.87 16.84
N LYS A 142 -20.39 13.82 15.79
CA LYS A 142 -20.67 12.55 15.07
C LYS A 142 -19.42 12.07 14.35
N LEU A 143 -19.15 10.77 14.42
CA LEU A 143 -17.95 10.19 13.84
C LEU A 143 -17.88 10.39 12.31
N ALA A 144 -19.02 10.35 11.61
CA ALA A 144 -19.10 10.58 10.17
C ALA A 144 -18.60 11.97 9.71
N LEU A 145 -18.47 12.94 10.62
CA LEU A 145 -17.93 14.28 10.33
C LEU A 145 -16.41 14.35 10.46
N LEU A 146 -15.76 13.29 10.94
CA LEU A 146 -14.32 13.23 11.15
C LEU A 146 -13.60 12.67 9.92
N GLY A 147 -12.43 13.22 9.61
CA GLY A 147 -11.52 12.63 8.62
C GLY A 147 -10.93 11.30 9.10
N LEU A 148 -10.39 10.49 8.19
CA LEU A 148 -9.87 9.15 8.50
C LEU A 148 -8.81 9.16 9.61
N GLY A 149 -7.87 10.11 9.59
CA GLY A 149 -6.89 10.27 10.67
C GLY A 149 -7.52 10.54 12.03
N GLN A 150 -8.57 11.37 12.08
CA GLN A 150 -9.29 11.63 13.33
C GLN A 150 -10.07 10.40 13.79
N GLN A 151 -10.62 9.60 12.88
CA GLN A 151 -11.29 8.35 13.21
C GLN A 151 -10.31 7.33 13.81
N GLN A 152 -9.10 7.21 13.24
CA GLN A 152 -8.02 6.37 13.80
C GLN A 152 -7.69 6.77 15.25
N MET A 153 -7.72 8.07 15.56
CA MET A 153 -7.48 8.57 16.91
C MET A 153 -8.58 8.15 17.88
N VAL A 154 -9.83 8.07 17.41
CA VAL A 154 -10.95 7.57 18.21
C VAL A 154 -10.76 6.09 18.56
N GLU A 155 -10.17 5.27 17.68
CA GLU A 155 -9.83 3.87 18.02
C GLU A 155 -8.73 3.78 19.08
N ILE A 156 -7.72 4.64 19.02
CA ILE A 156 -6.71 4.73 20.10
C ILE A 156 -7.38 5.15 21.41
N ALA A 157 -8.21 6.18 21.40
CA ALA A 157 -8.91 6.64 22.59
C ALA A 157 -9.79 5.52 23.20
N ARG A 158 -10.45 4.71 22.37
CA ARG A 158 -11.18 3.49 22.77
C ARG A 158 -10.26 2.45 23.43
N ALA A 159 -9.05 2.26 22.93
CA ALA A 159 -8.08 1.34 23.55
C ALA A 159 -7.66 1.84 24.95
N ILE A 160 -7.42 3.16 25.08
CA ILE A 160 -7.04 3.78 26.35
C ILE A 160 -8.18 3.76 27.37
N SER A 161 -9.44 3.99 26.94
CA SER A 161 -10.60 3.87 27.84
C SER A 161 -10.82 2.45 28.37
N ARG A 162 -10.26 1.44 27.70
CA ARG A 162 -10.21 0.04 28.16
C ARG A 162 -9.04 -0.27 29.08
N LYS A 163 -8.20 0.70 29.41
CA LYS A 163 -6.97 0.52 30.19
C LYS A 163 -6.05 -0.53 29.56
N ALA A 164 -5.87 -0.45 28.23
CA ALA A 164 -4.99 -1.34 27.51
C ALA A 164 -3.55 -1.27 28.07
N GLU A 165 -2.96 -2.43 28.29
CA GLU A 165 -1.54 -2.59 28.65
C GLU A 165 -0.71 -3.01 27.42
N LEU A 166 -1.36 -3.69 26.46
CA LEU A 166 -0.82 -4.01 25.14
C LEU A 166 -1.76 -3.48 24.05
N LEU A 167 -1.26 -2.58 23.22
CA LEU A 167 -1.94 -2.04 22.04
C LEU A 167 -1.32 -2.61 20.78
N ILE A 168 -2.12 -3.26 19.92
CA ILE A 168 -1.68 -3.81 18.64
C ILE A 168 -2.29 -2.95 17.53
N LEU A 169 -1.45 -2.42 16.64
CA LEU A 169 -1.84 -1.56 15.52
C LEU A 169 -1.46 -2.25 14.20
N ASP A 170 -2.45 -2.68 13.41
CA ASP A 170 -2.23 -3.35 12.12
C ASP A 170 -2.34 -2.37 10.94
N GLU A 171 -1.19 -1.98 10.36
CA GLU A 171 -1.07 -1.00 9.26
C GLU A 171 -1.86 0.31 9.46
N PRO A 172 -1.71 0.99 10.61
CA PRO A 172 -2.61 2.07 11.03
C PRO A 172 -2.51 3.36 10.20
N THR A 173 -1.48 3.50 9.37
CA THR A 173 -1.17 4.71 8.56
C THR A 173 -1.51 4.56 7.08
N ALA A 174 -2.09 3.44 6.67
CA ALA A 174 -2.32 3.13 5.25
C ALA A 174 -3.17 4.19 4.52
N ALA A 175 -4.10 4.83 5.24
CA ALA A 175 -4.99 5.86 4.72
C ALA A 175 -4.60 7.31 5.09
N LEU A 176 -3.43 7.52 5.71
CA LEU A 176 -2.99 8.82 6.20
C LEU A 176 -1.97 9.46 5.26
N ASN A 177 -1.98 10.79 5.18
CA ASN A 177 -0.92 11.55 4.52
C ASN A 177 0.30 11.76 5.45
N GLU A 178 1.45 12.17 4.91
CA GLU A 178 2.70 12.33 5.69
C GLU A 178 2.57 13.26 6.91
N GLN A 179 1.81 14.35 6.79
CA GLN A 179 1.60 15.27 7.91
C GLN A 179 0.76 14.64 9.02
N GLU A 180 -0.23 13.84 8.65
CA GLU A 180 -1.08 13.08 9.58
C GLU A 180 -0.30 11.94 10.24
N VAL A 181 0.61 11.28 9.51
CA VAL A 181 1.51 10.24 10.06
C VAL A 181 2.40 10.81 11.17
N GLY A 182 3.02 11.98 10.94
CA GLY A 182 3.87 12.60 11.97
C GLY A 182 3.11 12.93 13.26
N ARG A 183 1.88 13.45 13.14
CA ARG A 183 0.99 13.68 14.31
C ARG A 183 0.62 12.36 14.98
N PHE A 184 0.29 11.33 14.20
CA PHE A 184 -0.03 10.02 14.72
C PHE A 184 1.11 9.43 15.56
N PHE A 185 2.36 9.60 15.14
CA PHE A 185 3.51 9.11 15.89
C PHE A 185 3.74 9.85 17.20
N GLN A 186 3.49 11.16 17.25
CA GLN A 186 3.54 11.92 18.50
C GLN A 186 2.56 11.35 19.53
N ILE A 187 1.36 11.04 19.07
CA ILE A 187 0.29 10.47 19.88
C ILE A 187 0.65 9.08 20.41
N LEU A 188 1.22 8.23 19.57
CA LEU A 188 1.68 6.90 20.00
C LEU A 188 2.80 7.00 21.04
N LYS A 189 3.68 8.01 20.96
CA LYS A 189 4.68 8.30 22.00
C LYS A 189 4.03 8.76 23.31
N GLU A 190 2.96 9.54 23.26
CA GLU A 190 2.17 9.89 24.45
C GLU A 190 1.50 8.65 25.07
N VAL A 191 0.89 7.79 24.24
CA VAL A 191 0.32 6.52 24.69
C VAL A 191 1.40 5.63 25.35
N GLN A 192 2.58 5.55 24.75
CA GLN A 192 3.73 4.86 25.32
C GLN A 192 4.14 5.47 26.67
N ALA A 193 4.18 6.81 26.79
CA ALA A 193 4.52 7.51 28.03
C ALA A 193 3.51 7.25 29.16
N LEU A 194 2.27 6.84 28.84
CA LEU A 194 1.29 6.35 29.81
C LEU A 194 1.57 4.91 30.29
N GLY A 195 2.65 4.28 29.83
CA GLY A 195 3.06 2.92 30.19
C GLY A 195 2.47 1.81 29.31
N VAL A 196 1.77 2.16 28.22
CA VAL A 196 1.20 1.19 27.30
C VAL A 196 2.29 0.64 26.38
N THR A 197 2.33 -0.68 26.23
CA THR A 197 3.23 -1.34 25.27
C THR A 197 2.55 -1.44 23.92
N ILE A 198 3.25 -1.15 22.84
CA ILE A 198 2.66 -1.07 21.50
C ILE A 198 3.34 -2.05 20.56
N ILE A 199 2.56 -2.87 19.85
CA ILE A 199 3.01 -3.61 18.67
C ILE A 199 2.56 -2.82 17.46
N TYR A 200 3.52 -2.24 16.73
CA TYR A 200 3.26 -1.47 15.52
C TYR A 200 3.60 -2.31 14.29
N ILE A 201 2.59 -2.66 13.50
CA ILE A 201 2.75 -3.51 12.32
C ILE A 201 2.72 -2.62 11.09
N SER A 202 3.76 -2.70 10.28
CA SER A 202 3.83 -1.99 9.01
C SER A 202 4.73 -2.75 8.06
N HIS A 203 4.62 -2.44 6.77
CA HIS A 203 5.59 -2.84 5.75
C HIS A 203 6.50 -1.67 5.33
N ARG A 204 6.26 -0.47 5.89
CA ARG A 204 7.04 0.76 5.62
C ARG A 204 8.14 0.90 6.67
N ILE A 205 9.38 0.68 6.27
CA ILE A 205 10.55 0.67 7.17
C ILE A 205 10.73 2.03 7.86
N GLN A 206 10.47 3.11 7.15
CA GLN A 206 10.68 4.49 7.59
C GLN A 206 9.78 4.81 8.79
N GLU A 207 8.54 4.31 8.78
CA GLU A 207 7.63 4.43 9.92
C GLU A 207 8.18 3.71 11.16
N ILE A 208 8.67 2.48 11.00
CA ILE A 208 9.24 1.70 12.10
C ILE A 208 10.50 2.38 12.66
N LYS A 209 11.38 2.87 11.79
CA LYS A 209 12.60 3.59 12.18
C LYS A 209 12.31 4.84 12.99
N GLU A 210 11.19 5.51 12.72
CA GLU A 210 10.82 6.74 13.41
C GLU A 210 10.24 6.51 14.81
N ILE A 211 9.57 5.37 15.03
CA ILE A 211 8.72 5.17 16.22
C ILE A 211 9.13 4.03 17.14
N ALA A 212 9.69 2.94 16.61
CA ALA A 212 9.94 1.73 17.38
C ALA A 212 11.29 1.80 18.11
N GLN A 213 11.43 1.06 19.21
CA GLN A 213 12.73 0.84 19.86
C GLN A 213 13.36 -0.49 19.41
N ASN A 214 12.55 -1.52 19.21
CA ASN A 214 12.96 -2.83 18.72
C ASN A 214 12.12 -3.22 17.51
N ILE A 215 12.68 -4.06 16.64
CA ILE A 215 12.00 -4.58 15.47
C ILE A 215 12.17 -6.09 15.39
N THR A 216 11.09 -6.77 14.99
CA THR A 216 11.11 -8.19 14.62
C THR A 216 10.64 -8.33 13.18
N ILE A 217 11.40 -9.08 12.40
CA ILE A 217 11.12 -9.34 10.98
C ILE A 217 10.52 -10.74 10.83
N ILE A 218 9.30 -10.81 10.34
CA ILE A 218 8.62 -12.07 9.99
C ILE A 218 8.70 -12.29 8.48
N ARG A 219 9.15 -13.48 8.08
CA ARG A 219 9.19 -13.94 6.69
C ARG A 219 8.73 -15.39 6.60
N ASP A 220 7.83 -15.69 5.68
CA ASP A 220 7.35 -17.04 5.37
C ASP A 220 6.91 -17.87 6.59
N GLY A 221 6.34 -17.21 7.60
CA GLY A 221 5.87 -17.84 8.83
C GLY A 221 6.92 -18.03 9.94
N LEU A 222 8.11 -17.44 9.79
CA LEU A 222 9.22 -17.51 10.74
C LEU A 222 9.67 -16.11 11.17
N ASP A 223 10.11 -15.94 12.41
CA ASP A 223 10.83 -14.76 12.88
C ASP A 223 12.30 -14.88 12.45
N VAL A 224 12.70 -14.12 11.43
CA VAL A 224 14.03 -14.25 10.82
C VAL A 224 15.09 -13.50 11.62
N ALA A 225 14.70 -12.38 12.23
CA ALA A 225 15.59 -11.58 13.05
C ALA A 225 14.80 -10.68 14.00
N SER A 226 15.42 -10.36 15.15
CA SER A 226 14.91 -9.39 16.11
C SER A 226 16.08 -8.62 16.70
N PHE A 227 16.02 -7.29 16.67
CA PHE A 227 17.12 -6.42 17.14
C PHE A 227 16.63 -5.00 17.49
N PRO A 228 17.43 -4.24 18.26
CA PRO A 228 17.19 -2.81 18.45
C PRO A 228 17.27 -2.05 17.12
N ILE A 229 16.33 -1.14 16.87
CA ILE A 229 16.19 -0.49 15.56
C ILE A 229 17.41 0.34 15.15
N ASN A 230 18.16 0.86 16.13
CA ASN A 230 19.35 1.68 15.93
C ASN A 230 20.62 0.87 15.58
N THR A 231 20.53 -0.46 15.53
CA THR A 231 21.68 -1.34 15.23
C THR A 231 21.71 -1.81 13.77
N VAL A 232 20.74 -1.41 12.95
CA VAL A 232 20.54 -1.96 11.61
C VAL A 232 20.23 -0.87 10.58
N GLU A 233 20.78 -1.03 9.38
CA GLU A 233 20.47 -0.13 8.28
C GLU A 233 19.21 -0.52 7.51
N GLY A 234 18.65 0.44 6.78
CA GLY A 234 17.38 0.23 6.06
C GLY A 234 17.47 -0.90 5.03
N GLU A 235 18.59 -0.95 4.31
CA GLU A 235 18.86 -1.98 3.31
C GLU A 235 18.92 -3.39 3.90
N ASP A 236 19.48 -3.54 5.09
CA ASP A 236 19.59 -4.86 5.74
C ASP A 236 18.23 -5.35 6.25
N ILE A 237 17.37 -4.45 6.72
CA ILE A 237 15.97 -4.77 7.03
C ILE A 237 15.26 -5.29 5.76
N ILE A 238 15.45 -4.65 4.61
CA ILE A 238 14.89 -5.12 3.33
C ILE A 238 15.40 -6.52 2.98
N LYS A 239 16.72 -6.75 3.09
CA LYS A 239 17.33 -8.08 2.86
C LYS A 239 16.70 -9.16 3.71
N LEU A 240 16.48 -8.88 4.99
CA LEU A 240 15.87 -9.83 5.90
C LEU A 240 14.38 -10.04 5.60
N MET A 241 13.64 -8.98 5.25
CA MET A 241 12.21 -9.05 4.92
C MET A 241 11.91 -9.85 3.64
N VAL A 242 12.73 -9.69 2.61
CA VAL A 242 12.45 -10.25 1.27
C VAL A 242 13.34 -11.47 0.94
N GLY A 243 14.50 -11.59 1.59
CA GLY A 243 15.53 -12.61 1.31
C GLY A 243 16.56 -12.13 0.28
N GLU A 244 17.82 -12.54 0.44
CA GLU A 244 18.92 -12.18 -0.48
C GLU A 244 18.63 -12.59 -1.94
N GLU A 245 17.94 -13.72 -2.14
CA GLU A 245 17.53 -14.20 -3.46
C GLU A 245 16.54 -13.27 -4.18
N ALA A 246 15.83 -12.42 -3.45
CA ALA A 246 14.88 -11.45 -4.01
C ALA A 246 15.55 -10.12 -4.37
N LEU A 247 16.64 -9.75 -3.69
CA LEU A 247 17.41 -8.51 -3.95
C LEU A 247 18.36 -8.60 -5.15
N GLY A 248 18.40 -9.75 -5.83
CA GLY A 248 19.05 -9.90 -7.14
C GLY A 248 18.06 -10.13 -8.30
N ARG A 249 16.75 -10.00 -8.08
CA ARG A 249 15.71 -10.49 -9.00
C ARG A 249 15.00 -9.44 -9.84
N TYR A 250 15.49 -8.21 -9.87
CA TYR A 250 14.98 -7.19 -10.78
C TYR A 250 15.96 -7.03 -11.93
N PRO A 251 15.96 -7.90 -12.97
CA PRO A 251 16.78 -7.65 -14.12
C PRO A 251 16.14 -6.48 -14.86
N ARG A 252 16.59 -5.26 -14.55
CA ARG A 252 16.62 -4.20 -15.55
C ARG A 252 17.29 -4.82 -16.76
N LEU A 253 16.53 -5.01 -17.82
CA LEU A 253 17.10 -5.51 -19.06
C LEU A 253 18.06 -4.43 -19.58
N GLY A 254 19.34 -4.77 -19.73
CA GLY A 254 20.36 -3.89 -20.32
C GLY A 254 20.17 -3.69 -21.82
N LEU A 255 18.96 -3.34 -22.25
CA LEU A 255 18.65 -3.08 -23.65
C LEU A 255 19.19 -1.71 -24.03
N ALA A 256 19.97 -1.63 -25.10
CA ALA A 256 20.38 -0.35 -25.65
C ALA A 256 19.15 0.42 -26.15
N ALA A 257 18.91 1.60 -25.56
CA ALA A 257 17.92 2.55 -26.04
C ALA A 257 18.30 2.98 -27.47
N ARG A 258 17.33 2.95 -28.40
CA ARG A 258 17.63 3.13 -29.83
C ARG A 258 17.19 4.47 -30.37
N LYS A 259 15.89 4.74 -30.34
CA LYS A 259 15.25 5.84 -31.06
C LYS A 259 14.31 6.60 -30.14
N GLU A 260 14.22 7.91 -30.35
CA GLU A 260 13.20 8.74 -29.74
C GLU A 260 11.82 8.17 -30.07
N LEU A 261 11.05 7.85 -29.04
CA LEU A 261 9.70 7.35 -29.15
C LEU A 261 8.68 8.45 -28.84
N LEU A 262 8.88 9.15 -27.72
CA LEU A 262 8.05 10.28 -27.30
C LEU A 262 8.96 11.43 -26.89
N ARG A 263 8.62 12.65 -27.29
CA ARG A 263 9.28 13.87 -26.84
C ARG A 263 8.24 14.88 -26.38
N VAL A 264 8.44 15.42 -25.20
CA VAL A 264 7.59 16.43 -24.57
C VAL A 264 8.42 17.70 -24.45
N GLU A 265 7.88 18.82 -24.92
CA GLU A 265 8.56 20.12 -24.91
C GLU A 265 7.66 21.17 -24.28
N GLY A 266 8.14 21.81 -23.21
CA GLY A 266 7.51 22.95 -22.54
C GLY A 266 6.09 22.70 -22.04
N LEU A 267 5.75 21.46 -21.69
CA LEU A 267 4.40 21.09 -21.29
C LEU A 267 4.05 21.79 -19.97
N SER A 268 3.02 22.62 -20.02
CA SER A 268 2.54 23.39 -18.87
C SER A 268 1.02 23.24 -18.73
N THR A 269 0.54 23.08 -17.51
CA THR A 269 -0.89 23.08 -17.18
C THR A 269 -1.23 24.33 -16.37
N ALA A 270 -2.52 24.64 -16.18
CA ALA A 270 -2.92 25.89 -15.54
C ALA A 270 -2.25 26.13 -14.17
N ASN A 271 -2.26 25.12 -13.29
CA ASN A 271 -1.87 25.30 -11.89
C ASN A 271 -0.93 24.21 -11.33
N VAL A 272 -0.52 23.22 -12.13
CA VAL A 272 0.18 22.02 -11.60
C VAL A 272 1.54 21.78 -12.23
N LEU A 273 1.70 22.03 -13.53
CA LEU A 273 2.93 21.72 -14.27
C LEU A 273 3.44 22.98 -14.96
N SER A 274 4.74 23.20 -14.92
CA SER A 274 5.41 24.32 -15.56
C SER A 274 6.62 23.82 -16.33
N ASP A 275 6.65 24.12 -17.64
CA ASP A 275 7.79 23.93 -18.53
C ASP A 275 8.43 22.53 -18.51
N ILE A 276 7.60 21.48 -18.49
CA ILE A 276 8.07 20.10 -18.46
C ILE A 276 8.59 19.69 -19.84
N SER A 277 9.88 19.33 -19.91
CA SER A 277 10.51 18.83 -21.13
C SER A 277 11.31 17.56 -20.86
N PHE A 278 11.05 16.50 -21.64
CA PHE A 278 11.81 15.26 -21.59
C PHE A 278 11.56 14.40 -22.82
N THR A 279 12.39 13.38 -23.00
CA THR A 279 12.23 12.36 -24.04
C THR A 279 11.99 10.99 -23.41
N LEU A 280 11.39 10.07 -24.15
CA LEU A 280 11.34 8.63 -23.87
C LEU A 280 11.76 7.91 -25.14
N HIS A 281 12.57 6.88 -24.99
CA HIS A 281 13.11 6.09 -26.10
C HIS A 281 12.40 4.74 -26.21
N GLU A 282 12.51 4.12 -27.37
CA GLU A 282 12.11 2.72 -27.55
C GLU A 282 12.93 1.80 -26.63
N ARG A 283 12.24 0.81 -26.04
CA ARG A 283 12.82 -0.17 -25.10
C ARG A 283 13.30 0.43 -23.78
N GLU A 284 12.81 1.62 -23.43
CA GLU A 284 13.16 2.32 -22.19
C GLU A 284 12.03 2.24 -21.17
N ILE A 285 12.39 2.10 -19.90
CA ILE A 285 11.53 2.40 -18.75
C ILE A 285 12.03 3.71 -18.13
N LEU A 286 11.27 4.79 -18.27
CA LEU A 286 11.54 6.09 -17.67
C LEU A 286 10.76 6.22 -16.36
N GLY A 287 11.47 6.37 -15.25
CA GLY A 287 10.86 6.62 -13.94
C GLY A 287 10.53 8.09 -13.74
N ILE A 288 9.42 8.37 -13.05
CA ILE A 288 9.08 9.70 -12.56
C ILE A 288 8.95 9.64 -11.03
N ALA A 289 9.87 10.30 -10.33
CA ALA A 289 9.90 10.45 -8.89
C ALA A 289 9.46 11.85 -8.45
N GLY A 290 9.12 12.00 -7.17
CA GLY A 290 8.67 13.26 -6.58
C GLY A 290 7.76 12.99 -5.38
N LEU A 291 7.68 13.94 -4.44
CA LEU A 291 6.81 13.84 -3.27
C LEU A 291 5.32 13.83 -3.69
N ALA A 292 4.43 13.44 -2.76
CA ALA A 292 3.00 13.53 -2.97
C ALA A 292 2.59 14.97 -3.38
N GLY A 293 1.74 15.10 -4.39
CA GLY A 293 1.34 16.41 -4.92
C GLY A 293 2.37 17.14 -5.78
N SER A 294 3.55 16.54 -6.07
CA SER A 294 4.56 17.15 -6.94
C SER A 294 4.13 17.34 -8.41
N GLY A 295 3.10 16.63 -8.86
CA GLY A 295 2.56 16.70 -10.22
C GLY A 295 2.80 15.46 -11.10
N ARG A 296 3.33 14.36 -10.55
CA ARG A 296 3.62 13.10 -11.28
C ARG A 296 2.41 12.59 -12.08
N THR A 297 1.30 12.31 -11.40
CA THR A 297 0.04 11.86 -12.03
C THR A 297 -0.52 12.89 -13.00
N ALA A 298 -0.44 14.18 -12.66
CA ALA A 298 -0.91 15.25 -13.54
C ALA A 298 -0.14 15.31 -14.87
N LEU A 299 1.15 14.96 -14.86
CA LEU A 299 1.97 14.88 -16.08
C LEU A 299 1.50 13.74 -16.98
N VAL A 300 1.31 12.56 -16.40
CA VAL A 300 0.85 11.39 -17.15
C VAL A 300 -0.58 11.57 -17.67
N ASP A 301 -1.47 12.15 -16.87
CA ASP A 301 -2.83 12.54 -17.27
C ASP A 301 -2.83 13.53 -18.44
N ALA A 302 -1.91 14.51 -18.42
CA ALA A 302 -1.77 15.49 -19.49
C ALA A 302 -1.29 14.83 -20.79
N ILE A 303 -0.31 13.92 -20.70
CA ILE A 303 0.18 13.15 -21.84
C ILE A 303 -0.90 12.21 -22.39
N PHE A 304 -1.76 11.63 -21.55
CA PHE A 304 -2.85 10.77 -22.00
C PHE A 304 -4.09 11.54 -22.49
N GLY A 305 -4.11 12.86 -22.34
CA GLY A 305 -5.24 13.71 -22.74
C GLY A 305 -6.45 13.64 -21.78
N VAL A 306 -6.24 13.18 -20.54
CA VAL A 306 -7.23 13.27 -19.43
C VAL A 306 -7.28 14.71 -18.92
N ARG A 307 -6.12 15.36 -18.82
CA ARG A 307 -5.95 16.74 -18.39
C ARG A 307 -5.52 17.60 -19.57
N ALA A 308 -6.14 18.77 -19.75
CA ALA A 308 -5.70 19.73 -20.75
C ALA A 308 -4.42 20.46 -20.29
N PHE A 309 -3.48 20.66 -21.23
CA PHE A 309 -2.33 21.53 -21.04
C PHE A 309 -2.51 22.84 -21.84
N ILE A 310 -1.93 23.93 -21.34
CA ILE A 310 -2.09 25.28 -21.90
C ILE A 310 -0.95 25.66 -22.86
N LYS A 311 0.23 25.06 -22.68
CA LYS A 311 1.44 25.31 -23.48
C LYS A 311 2.22 24.01 -23.62
N GLY A 312 3.07 23.97 -24.65
CA GLY A 312 3.95 22.85 -24.94
C GLY A 312 3.51 22.02 -26.14
N LYS A 313 4.37 21.08 -26.52
CA LYS A 313 4.18 20.18 -27.66
C LYS A 313 4.55 18.76 -27.27
N ILE A 314 3.86 17.80 -27.87
CA ILE A 314 4.14 16.38 -27.72
C ILE A 314 4.43 15.83 -29.11
N PHE A 315 5.54 15.11 -29.25
CA PHE A 315 5.93 14.42 -30.48
C PHE A 315 5.94 12.92 -30.22
N LEU A 316 5.33 12.15 -31.13
CA LEU A 316 5.38 10.70 -31.13
C LEU A 316 6.08 10.24 -32.40
N ARG A 317 7.21 9.55 -32.25
CA ARG A 317 8.07 9.09 -33.37
C ARG A 317 8.42 10.22 -34.35
N GLY A 318 8.80 11.37 -33.79
CA GLY A 318 9.18 12.57 -34.55
C GLY A 318 8.04 13.39 -35.14
N ARG A 319 6.77 13.00 -34.96
CA ARG A 319 5.61 13.77 -35.45
C ARG A 319 4.89 14.46 -34.30
N GLU A 320 4.65 15.77 -34.42
CA GLU A 320 3.85 16.52 -33.45
C GLU A 320 2.41 15.96 -33.42
N ILE A 321 1.90 15.67 -32.23
CA ILE A 321 0.55 15.16 -31.99
C ILE A 321 -0.24 16.08 -31.08
N LYS A 322 -1.56 16.09 -31.28
CA LYS A 322 -2.50 16.82 -30.42
C LYS A 322 -3.42 15.82 -29.73
N LEU A 323 -3.22 15.64 -28.43
CA LEU A 323 -4.02 14.74 -27.61
C LEU A 323 -5.05 15.56 -26.83
N LYS A 324 -6.29 15.58 -27.32
CA LYS A 324 -7.41 16.30 -26.66
C LYS A 324 -8.34 15.37 -25.88
N SER A 325 -8.13 14.06 -25.96
CA SER A 325 -8.94 13.08 -25.25
C SER A 325 -8.22 11.73 -25.11
N PRO A 326 -8.59 10.93 -24.08
CA PRO A 326 -8.05 9.58 -23.91
C PRO A 326 -8.30 8.67 -25.12
N ARG A 327 -9.45 8.83 -25.80
CA ARG A 327 -9.78 8.06 -27.01
C ARG A 327 -8.78 8.31 -28.15
N GLN A 328 -8.28 9.54 -28.29
CA GLN A 328 -7.25 9.85 -29.29
C GLN A 328 -5.91 9.25 -28.90
N ALA A 329 -5.53 9.33 -27.62
CA ALA A 329 -4.30 8.74 -27.12
C ALA A 329 -4.26 7.23 -27.37
N ILE A 330 -5.35 6.50 -27.06
CA ILE A 330 -5.47 5.06 -27.33
C ILE A 330 -5.29 4.76 -28.82
N LYS A 331 -5.95 5.51 -29.72
CA LYS A 331 -5.79 5.33 -31.18
C LYS A 331 -4.37 5.61 -31.68
N MET A 332 -3.65 6.51 -31.03
CA MET A 332 -2.24 6.82 -31.34
C MET A 332 -1.26 5.81 -30.72
N GLY A 333 -1.75 4.82 -29.98
CA GLY A 333 -0.94 3.77 -29.37
C GLY A 333 -0.44 4.10 -27.97
N PHE A 334 -1.14 4.93 -27.21
CA PHE A 334 -0.90 5.08 -25.77
C PHE A 334 -1.73 4.06 -24.99
N ALA A 335 -1.15 3.54 -23.92
CA ALA A 335 -1.83 2.74 -22.91
C ALA A 335 -1.66 3.41 -21.54
N TYR A 336 -2.68 3.40 -20.69
CA TYR A 336 -2.63 4.08 -19.39
C TYR A 336 -3.20 3.24 -18.25
N LEU A 337 -2.32 2.92 -17.29
CA LEU A 337 -2.68 2.35 -16.00
C LEU A 337 -2.76 3.51 -14.99
N ALA A 338 -3.96 3.86 -14.56
CA ALA A 338 -4.17 4.89 -13.54
C ALA A 338 -4.03 4.31 -12.12
N GLU A 339 -3.72 5.17 -11.14
CA GLU A 339 -3.61 4.81 -9.73
C GLU A 339 -4.94 4.26 -9.15
N ASP A 340 -6.08 4.90 -9.47
CA ASP A 340 -7.41 4.45 -9.04
C ASP A 340 -7.91 3.27 -9.89
N ARG A 341 -7.62 2.07 -9.40
CA ARG A 341 -7.91 0.81 -10.11
C ARG A 341 -9.39 0.45 -10.15
N VAL A 342 -10.14 0.86 -9.12
CA VAL A 342 -11.52 0.42 -8.88
C VAL A 342 -12.49 1.27 -9.69
N HIS A 343 -12.23 2.57 -9.83
CA HIS A 343 -13.10 3.45 -10.61
C HIS A 343 -12.62 3.68 -12.06
N ALA A 344 -11.33 3.52 -12.38
CA ALA A 344 -10.80 3.86 -13.71
C ALA A 344 -10.31 2.68 -14.57
N GLY A 345 -10.13 1.46 -14.01
CA GLY A 345 -9.37 0.39 -14.68
C GLY A 345 -10.16 -0.82 -15.19
N LEU A 346 -10.99 -1.40 -14.32
CA LEU A 346 -11.64 -2.70 -14.53
C LEU A 346 -13.17 -2.62 -14.48
N PHE A 347 -13.82 -3.40 -15.33
CA PHE A 347 -15.26 -3.57 -15.33
C PHE A 347 -15.61 -4.76 -14.43
N ASN A 348 -15.80 -4.49 -13.14
CA ASN A 348 -15.99 -5.52 -12.10
C ASN A 348 -17.18 -6.46 -12.35
N ASN A 349 -18.22 -5.96 -13.02
CA ASN A 349 -19.41 -6.74 -13.36
C ASN A 349 -19.24 -7.60 -14.63
N LEU A 350 -18.15 -7.43 -15.37
CA LEU A 350 -17.87 -8.16 -16.60
C LEU A 350 -16.88 -9.31 -16.35
N THR A 351 -16.86 -10.23 -17.32
CA THR A 351 -15.94 -11.38 -17.29
C THR A 351 -14.50 -10.94 -17.53
N ILE A 352 -13.55 -11.81 -17.15
CA ILE A 352 -12.13 -11.67 -17.47
C ILE A 352 -11.92 -11.41 -18.97
N LYS A 353 -12.53 -12.24 -19.82
CA LYS A 353 -12.41 -12.13 -21.27
C LYS A 353 -12.87 -10.75 -21.78
N ASN A 354 -14.02 -10.27 -21.32
CA ASN A 354 -14.55 -8.97 -21.75
C ASN A 354 -13.66 -7.82 -21.29
N ASN A 355 -13.10 -7.90 -20.08
CA ASN A 355 -12.18 -6.90 -19.56
C ASN A 355 -10.92 -6.77 -20.42
N ILE A 356 -10.33 -7.91 -20.82
CA ILE A 356 -9.11 -7.92 -21.64
C ILE A 356 -9.34 -7.24 -23.00
N VAL A 357 -10.47 -7.52 -23.66
CA VAL A 357 -10.72 -6.97 -25.02
C VAL A 357 -11.28 -5.56 -25.03
N ALA A 358 -11.70 -5.03 -23.87
CA ALA A 358 -12.42 -3.76 -23.78
C ALA A 358 -11.62 -2.53 -24.25
N SER A 359 -10.29 -2.61 -24.28
CA SER A 359 -9.43 -1.50 -24.75
C SER A 359 -9.46 -1.31 -26.26
N ASP A 360 -9.76 -2.36 -27.04
CA ASP A 360 -9.84 -2.29 -28.50
C ASP A 360 -10.80 -3.35 -29.08
N LEU A 361 -12.10 -3.09 -28.97
CA LEU A 361 -13.14 -3.96 -29.50
C LEU A 361 -13.04 -4.15 -31.02
N THR A 362 -12.42 -3.23 -31.76
CA THR A 362 -12.33 -3.31 -33.23
C THR A 362 -11.50 -4.51 -33.68
N ARG A 363 -10.49 -4.92 -32.89
CA ARG A 363 -9.64 -6.10 -33.16
C ARG A 363 -10.37 -7.43 -33.02
N VAL A 364 -11.46 -7.47 -32.26
CA VAL A 364 -12.29 -8.68 -32.08
C VAL A 364 -13.65 -8.60 -32.77
N THR A 365 -13.92 -7.50 -33.48
CA THR A 365 -15.17 -7.29 -34.20
C THR A 365 -15.01 -7.65 -35.68
N GLN A 366 -15.98 -8.37 -36.23
CA GLN A 366 -16.06 -8.72 -37.65
C GLN A 366 -17.47 -8.43 -38.15
N ARG A 367 -17.59 -7.59 -39.20
CA ARG A 367 -18.89 -7.16 -39.77
C ARG A 367 -19.86 -6.57 -38.72
N GLY A 368 -19.34 -5.84 -37.73
CA GLY A 368 -20.14 -5.20 -36.66
C GLY A 368 -20.46 -6.10 -35.45
N PHE A 369 -20.10 -7.39 -35.50
CA PHE A 369 -20.34 -8.33 -34.40
C PHE A 369 -19.04 -8.80 -33.75
N ILE A 370 -19.04 -8.98 -32.43
CA ILE A 370 -17.90 -9.55 -31.71
C ILE A 370 -17.74 -11.02 -32.09
N ASN A 371 -16.57 -11.38 -32.60
CA ASN A 371 -16.22 -12.77 -32.89
C ASN A 371 -15.79 -13.47 -31.60
N ALA A 372 -16.71 -14.20 -30.97
CA ALA A 372 -16.49 -14.87 -29.68
C ALA A 372 -15.31 -15.86 -29.68
N LYS A 373 -15.05 -16.55 -30.80
CA LYS A 373 -13.91 -17.47 -30.93
C LYS A 373 -12.57 -16.70 -30.88
N ARG A 374 -12.50 -15.58 -31.60
CA ARG A 374 -11.32 -14.69 -31.60
C ARG A 374 -11.10 -14.04 -30.25
N GLU A 375 -12.16 -13.54 -29.63
CA GLU A 375 -12.16 -12.98 -28.27
C GLU A 375 -11.60 -13.97 -27.25
N CYS A 376 -12.10 -15.21 -27.26
CA CYS A 376 -11.66 -16.27 -26.36
C CYS A 376 -10.19 -16.64 -26.59
N SER A 377 -9.79 -16.86 -27.85
CA SER A 377 -8.41 -17.23 -28.21
C SER A 377 -7.38 -16.19 -27.73
N ILE A 378 -7.67 -14.90 -27.96
CA ILE A 378 -6.79 -13.81 -27.56
C ILE A 378 -6.71 -13.68 -26.04
N ALA A 379 -7.85 -13.70 -25.35
CA ALA A 379 -7.89 -13.62 -23.89
C ALA A 379 -7.14 -14.80 -23.26
N GLN A 380 -7.32 -16.02 -23.77
CA GLN A 380 -6.60 -17.21 -23.31
C GLN A 380 -5.08 -17.09 -23.54
N GLY A 381 -4.66 -16.49 -24.66
CA GLY A 381 -3.25 -16.23 -24.95
C GLY A 381 -2.61 -15.27 -23.96
N LEU A 382 -3.29 -14.16 -23.65
CA LEU A 382 -2.81 -13.16 -22.69
C LEU A 382 -2.82 -13.68 -21.26
N VAL A 383 -3.87 -14.40 -20.83
CA VAL A 383 -3.92 -15.05 -19.52
C VAL A 383 -2.74 -16.00 -19.32
N ARG A 384 -2.43 -16.84 -20.33
CA ARG A 384 -1.28 -17.74 -20.29
C ARG A 384 0.04 -16.99 -20.28
N ARG A 385 0.21 -16.01 -21.16
CA ARG A 385 1.43 -15.21 -21.28
C ARG A 385 1.77 -14.47 -19.99
N LEU A 386 0.77 -14.01 -19.26
CA LEU A 386 0.95 -13.23 -18.03
C LEU A 386 0.81 -14.07 -16.75
N GLY A 387 0.67 -15.39 -16.87
CA GLY A 387 0.54 -16.29 -15.71
C GLY A 387 -0.61 -15.90 -14.78
N ILE A 388 -1.77 -15.55 -15.33
CA ILE A 388 -2.93 -15.14 -14.54
C ILE A 388 -3.66 -16.40 -14.07
N LEU A 389 -3.77 -16.54 -12.74
CA LEU A 389 -4.42 -17.70 -12.14
C LEU A 389 -5.94 -17.47 -12.13
N ILE A 390 -6.65 -18.24 -12.96
CA ILE A 390 -8.10 -18.12 -13.15
C ILE A 390 -8.72 -19.53 -13.20
N HIS A 391 -9.98 -19.66 -12.78
CA HIS A 391 -10.73 -20.92 -12.96
C HIS A 391 -11.34 -21.01 -14.37
N SER A 392 -11.78 -19.87 -14.91
CA SER A 392 -12.40 -19.78 -16.23
C SER A 392 -12.33 -18.35 -16.77
N LEU A 393 -12.25 -18.19 -18.09
CA LEU A 393 -12.36 -16.89 -18.75
C LEU A 393 -13.74 -16.22 -18.56
N GLN A 394 -14.76 -16.99 -18.17
CA GLN A 394 -16.12 -16.50 -17.88
C GLN A 394 -16.28 -16.01 -16.44
N GLN A 395 -15.29 -16.23 -15.58
CA GLN A 395 -15.30 -15.73 -14.21
C GLN A 395 -15.30 -14.19 -14.21
N ARG A 396 -16.04 -13.59 -13.28
CA ARG A 396 -16.04 -12.14 -13.08
C ARG A 396 -14.71 -11.68 -12.50
N VAL A 397 -14.23 -10.52 -12.93
CA VAL A 397 -12.94 -10.00 -12.44
C VAL A 397 -12.97 -9.68 -10.94
N SER A 398 -14.13 -9.30 -10.41
CA SER A 398 -14.31 -8.97 -8.98
C SER A 398 -14.02 -10.12 -8.02
N THR A 399 -14.00 -11.38 -8.48
CA THR A 399 -13.70 -12.54 -7.64
C THR A 399 -12.22 -12.91 -7.62
N LEU A 400 -11.38 -12.21 -8.38
CA LEU A 400 -9.93 -12.42 -8.40
C LEU A 400 -9.22 -11.66 -7.28
N SER A 401 -8.05 -12.15 -6.87
CA SER A 401 -7.14 -11.40 -5.99
C SER A 401 -6.65 -10.11 -6.65
N SER A 402 -6.24 -9.11 -5.85
CA SER A 402 -5.72 -7.83 -6.34
C SER A 402 -4.55 -7.99 -7.34
N GLY A 403 -3.63 -8.94 -7.09
CA GLY A 403 -2.55 -9.28 -8.02
C GLY A 403 -3.04 -9.77 -9.38
N ASN A 404 -4.02 -10.67 -9.41
CA ASN A 404 -4.59 -11.15 -10.67
C ASN A 404 -5.43 -10.06 -11.37
N GLN A 405 -6.15 -9.24 -10.61
CA GLN A 405 -6.86 -8.07 -11.15
C GLN A 405 -5.88 -7.11 -11.84
N GLN A 406 -4.71 -6.85 -11.24
CA GLN A 406 -3.68 -6.00 -11.84
C GLN A 406 -3.14 -6.60 -13.14
N LYS A 407 -2.86 -7.91 -13.15
CA LYS A 407 -2.41 -8.60 -14.37
C LYS A 407 -3.46 -8.53 -15.49
N ILE A 408 -4.75 -8.63 -15.16
CA ILE A 408 -5.85 -8.45 -16.13
C ILE A 408 -5.87 -7.03 -16.69
N MET A 409 -5.66 -6.02 -15.84
CA MET A 409 -5.59 -4.63 -16.28
C MET A 409 -4.40 -4.39 -17.22
N LEU A 410 -3.23 -4.95 -16.92
CA LEU A 410 -2.08 -4.93 -17.83
C LEU A 410 -2.36 -5.72 -19.12
N ALA A 411 -3.05 -6.85 -19.03
CA ALA A 411 -3.44 -7.65 -20.20
C ALA A 411 -4.32 -6.87 -21.17
N LYS A 412 -5.28 -6.09 -20.63
CA LYS A 412 -6.13 -5.17 -21.39
C LYS A 412 -5.30 -4.14 -22.17
N TRP A 413 -4.26 -3.60 -21.56
CA TRP A 413 -3.37 -2.63 -22.23
C TRP A 413 -2.34 -3.26 -23.16
N LEU A 414 -1.93 -4.50 -22.91
CA LEU A 414 -1.13 -5.27 -23.86
C LEU A 414 -1.93 -5.61 -25.11
N PHE A 415 -3.22 -5.91 -24.95
CA PHE A 415 -4.11 -6.22 -26.06
C PHE A 415 -4.25 -5.06 -27.06
N SER A 416 -4.25 -3.80 -26.59
CA SER A 416 -4.30 -2.63 -27.49
C SER A 416 -3.03 -2.46 -28.33
N GLY A 417 -1.92 -3.10 -27.95
CA GLY A 417 -0.65 -3.05 -28.69
C GLY A 417 -0.06 -1.65 -28.77
N GLY A 418 -0.01 -0.95 -27.63
CA GLY A 418 0.53 0.40 -27.53
C GLY A 418 2.03 0.50 -27.78
N TYR A 419 2.48 1.69 -28.14
CA TYR A 419 3.88 2.07 -28.23
C TYR A 419 4.38 2.71 -26.94
N VAL A 420 3.55 3.53 -26.29
CA VAL A 420 3.87 4.25 -25.06
C VAL A 420 2.94 3.74 -23.95
N TYR A 421 3.51 3.19 -22.89
CA TYR A 421 2.79 2.72 -21.72
C TYR A 421 3.03 3.68 -20.57
N LEU A 422 1.95 4.27 -20.08
CA LEU A 422 1.92 5.15 -18.94
C LEU A 422 1.43 4.34 -17.74
N LEU A 423 2.29 4.10 -16.77
CA LEU A 423 2.00 3.20 -15.65
C LEU A 423 2.11 3.97 -14.34
N ASP A 424 0.96 4.37 -13.78
CA ASP A 424 0.88 5.08 -12.50
C ASP A 424 0.64 4.07 -11.36
N GLU A 425 1.58 4.01 -10.42
CA GLU A 425 1.59 3.11 -9.26
C GLU A 425 1.26 1.63 -9.66
N PRO A 426 1.99 1.02 -10.62
CA PRO A 426 1.60 -0.24 -11.25
C PRO A 426 1.58 -1.46 -10.33
N THR A 427 2.16 -1.33 -9.15
CA THR A 427 2.43 -2.38 -8.16
C THR A 427 1.89 -2.05 -6.78
N ASN A 428 1.27 -0.88 -6.60
CA ASN A 428 0.64 -0.48 -5.33
C ASN A 428 -0.36 -1.55 -4.85
N GLY A 429 -0.43 -1.81 -3.55
CA GLY A 429 -1.31 -2.82 -2.96
C GLY A 429 -1.06 -4.27 -3.42
N LEU A 430 0.07 -4.57 -4.07
CA LEU A 430 0.46 -5.93 -4.45
C LEU A 430 1.49 -6.51 -3.47
N ASP A 431 1.39 -7.81 -3.23
CA ASP A 431 2.46 -8.57 -2.58
C ASP A 431 3.70 -8.65 -3.49
N ILE A 432 4.88 -8.85 -2.91
CA ILE A 432 6.16 -8.88 -3.64
C ILE A 432 6.20 -9.93 -4.76
N ALA A 433 5.53 -11.08 -4.63
CA ALA A 433 5.52 -12.07 -5.72
C ALA A 433 4.71 -11.54 -6.91
N SER A 434 3.53 -10.96 -6.64
CA SER A 434 2.72 -10.28 -7.64
C SER A 434 3.44 -9.06 -8.26
N LYS A 435 4.27 -8.34 -7.50
CA LYS A 435 5.11 -7.26 -8.02
C LYS A 435 6.11 -7.77 -9.07
N VAL A 436 6.79 -8.89 -8.78
CA VAL A 436 7.73 -9.53 -9.71
C VAL A 436 7.05 -9.90 -11.02
N ASP A 437 5.83 -10.41 -10.97
CA ASP A 437 5.08 -10.70 -12.19
C ASP A 437 4.81 -9.43 -13.00
N VAL A 438 4.38 -8.34 -12.36
CA VAL A 438 4.19 -7.04 -13.04
C VAL A 438 5.49 -6.52 -13.65
N TYR A 439 6.62 -6.63 -12.95
CA TYR A 439 7.93 -6.26 -13.49
C TYR A 439 8.30 -7.06 -14.74
N ASN A 440 8.08 -8.37 -14.73
CA ASN A 440 8.30 -9.24 -15.89
C ASN A 440 7.40 -8.85 -17.07
N ILE A 441 6.16 -8.44 -16.79
CA ILE A 441 5.26 -7.92 -17.81
C ILE A 441 5.81 -6.64 -18.43
N MET A 442 6.30 -5.69 -17.61
CA MET A 442 6.95 -4.46 -18.10
C MET A 442 8.19 -4.75 -18.93
N ASN A 443 9.03 -5.69 -18.50
CA ASN A 443 10.17 -6.18 -19.27
C ASN A 443 9.73 -6.76 -20.63
N SER A 444 8.62 -7.49 -20.67
CA SER A 444 8.06 -8.01 -21.92
C SER A 444 7.54 -6.91 -22.86
N ILE A 445 7.06 -5.79 -22.31
CA ILE A 445 6.60 -4.61 -23.06
C ILE A 445 7.79 -3.95 -23.76
N ILE A 446 8.87 -3.66 -23.01
CA ILE A 446 10.06 -3.01 -23.59
C ILE A 446 10.80 -3.94 -24.56
N CYS A 447 10.81 -5.26 -24.34
CA CYS A 447 11.32 -6.22 -25.33
C CYS A 447 10.59 -6.14 -26.67
N GLY A 448 9.29 -5.81 -26.64
CA GLY A 448 8.46 -5.60 -27.83
C GLY A 448 8.78 -4.33 -28.62
N GLY A 449 9.68 -3.46 -28.15
CA GLY A 449 10.02 -2.19 -28.79
C GLY A 449 9.26 -0.98 -28.25
N SER A 450 8.33 -1.17 -27.32
CA SER A 450 7.57 -0.09 -26.69
C SER A 450 8.41 0.63 -25.62
N GLY A 451 7.98 1.83 -25.22
CA GLY A 451 8.53 2.58 -24.10
C GLY A 451 7.54 2.65 -22.94
N VAL A 452 8.05 2.70 -21.72
CA VAL A 452 7.27 2.76 -20.48
C VAL A 452 7.64 4.01 -19.71
N ILE A 453 6.64 4.75 -19.23
CA ILE A 453 6.78 5.78 -18.20
C ILE A 453 6.15 5.21 -16.94
N MET A 454 6.93 5.11 -15.86
CA MET A 454 6.50 4.54 -14.59
C MET A 454 6.54 5.60 -13.49
N ILE A 455 5.41 5.75 -12.78
CA ILE A 455 5.34 6.46 -11.51
C ILE A 455 5.25 5.40 -10.41
N SER A 456 6.05 5.56 -9.36
CA SER A 456 5.93 4.73 -8.16
C SER A 456 6.28 5.53 -6.93
N SER A 457 5.57 5.25 -5.84
CA SER A 457 5.84 5.72 -4.49
C SER A 457 6.91 4.87 -3.80
N ASP A 458 7.14 3.66 -4.29
CA ASP A 458 8.19 2.76 -3.82
C ASP A 458 9.49 3.02 -4.61
N LEU A 459 10.42 3.74 -3.97
CA LEU A 459 11.69 4.15 -4.58
C LEU A 459 12.54 2.95 -5.01
N SER A 460 12.41 1.80 -4.33
CA SER A 460 13.10 0.57 -4.70
C SER A 460 12.72 0.09 -6.10
N GLU A 461 11.47 0.33 -6.53
CA GLU A 461 11.01 -0.03 -7.87
C GLU A 461 11.59 0.88 -8.94
N LEU A 462 11.66 2.18 -8.65
CA LEU A 462 12.27 3.14 -9.56
C LEU A 462 13.76 2.81 -9.74
N ILE A 463 14.47 2.53 -8.65
CA ILE A 463 15.88 2.13 -8.66
C ILE A 463 16.07 0.80 -9.41
N GLY A 464 15.23 -0.20 -9.15
CA GLY A 464 15.39 -1.55 -9.70
C GLY A 464 14.95 -1.71 -11.16
N MET A 465 13.95 -0.94 -11.62
CA MET A 465 13.35 -1.14 -12.96
C MET A 465 13.67 -0.04 -13.95
N CYS A 466 13.91 1.19 -13.50
CA CYS A 466 14.02 2.32 -14.42
C CYS A 466 15.41 2.43 -15.05
N HIS A 467 15.41 2.87 -16.30
CA HIS A 467 16.64 3.15 -17.03
C HIS A 467 17.29 4.45 -16.54
N ARG A 468 16.41 5.41 -16.26
CA ARG A 468 16.66 6.72 -15.66
C ARG A 468 15.41 7.21 -14.97
N VAL A 469 15.58 8.15 -14.05
CA VAL A 469 14.50 8.71 -13.25
C VAL A 469 14.52 10.22 -13.36
N LEU A 470 13.39 10.81 -13.73
CA LEU A 470 13.14 12.25 -13.65
C LEU A 470 12.59 12.57 -12.26
N VAL A 471 13.12 13.59 -11.61
CA VAL A 471 12.61 14.05 -10.31
C VAL A 471 11.80 15.32 -10.52
N ILE A 472 10.54 15.28 -10.09
CA ILE A 472 9.61 16.41 -10.16
C ILE A 472 9.48 17.04 -8.77
N PHE A 473 9.62 18.36 -8.71
CA PHE A 473 9.34 19.17 -7.54
C PHE A 473 8.52 20.39 -7.94
N LYS A 474 7.40 20.62 -7.22
CA LYS A 474 6.45 21.72 -7.47
C LYS A 474 6.11 21.92 -8.94
N GLY A 475 5.85 20.84 -9.67
CA GLY A 475 5.41 20.90 -11.06
C GLY A 475 6.51 21.12 -12.10
N THR A 476 7.78 21.05 -11.71
CA THR A 476 8.94 21.20 -12.60
C THR A 476 9.87 20.01 -12.50
N ILE A 477 10.57 19.65 -13.58
CA ILE A 477 11.67 18.66 -13.50
C ILE A 477 12.88 19.37 -12.91
N VAL A 478 13.34 18.91 -11.76
CA VAL A 478 14.51 19.48 -11.05
C VAL A 478 15.79 18.68 -11.29
N GLY A 479 15.69 17.46 -11.82
CA GLY A 479 16.86 16.64 -12.12
C GLY A 479 16.51 15.35 -12.85
N GLU A 480 17.55 14.75 -13.44
CA GLU A 480 17.50 13.44 -14.11
C GLU A 480 18.66 12.59 -13.58
N LEU A 481 18.34 11.39 -13.08
CA LEU A 481 19.32 10.43 -12.54
C LEU A 481 19.46 9.24 -13.47
N LYS A 482 20.70 8.79 -13.72
CA LYS A 482 21.00 7.66 -14.62
C LYS A 482 21.91 6.62 -13.96
N GLY A 483 21.73 5.36 -14.32
CA GLY A 483 22.63 4.27 -13.91
C GLY A 483 22.79 4.21 -12.39
N SER A 484 24.04 4.23 -11.91
CA SER A 484 24.38 4.18 -10.49
C SER A 484 24.01 5.45 -9.71
N GLU A 485 23.59 6.54 -10.37
CA GLU A 485 23.12 7.75 -9.68
C GLU A 485 21.69 7.60 -9.15
N ILE A 486 20.94 6.63 -9.66
CA ILE A 486 19.57 6.37 -9.21
C ILE A 486 19.66 5.73 -7.82
N SER A 487 19.52 6.56 -6.79
CA SER A 487 19.60 6.16 -5.38
C SER A 487 18.51 6.87 -4.59
N GLU A 488 18.06 6.23 -3.51
CA GLU A 488 16.99 6.75 -2.66
C GLU A 488 17.34 8.15 -2.13
N GLU A 489 18.56 8.30 -1.63
CA GLU A 489 19.07 9.57 -1.09
C GLU A 489 19.02 10.71 -2.12
N LYS A 490 19.54 10.49 -3.34
CA LYS A 490 19.57 11.53 -4.37
C LYS A 490 18.16 11.89 -4.84
N ILE A 491 17.28 10.91 -5.00
CA ILE A 491 15.88 11.14 -5.38
C ILE A 491 15.18 12.01 -4.32
N LEU A 492 15.29 11.64 -3.03
CA LEU A 492 14.65 12.37 -1.93
C LEU A 492 15.23 13.79 -1.77
N LYS A 493 16.55 13.94 -1.93
CA LYS A 493 17.21 15.25 -1.87
C LYS A 493 16.69 16.20 -2.95
N MET A 494 16.60 15.74 -4.20
CA MET A 494 16.04 16.54 -5.30
C MET A 494 14.54 16.80 -5.09
N ALA A 495 13.77 15.79 -4.69
CA ALA A 495 12.32 15.89 -4.50
C ALA A 495 11.91 16.79 -3.31
N SER A 496 12.81 17.05 -2.37
CA SER A 496 12.58 17.97 -1.24
C SER A 496 13.03 19.41 -1.52
N GLY A 497 13.58 19.70 -2.70
CA GLY A 497 14.10 21.01 -3.05
C GLY A 497 15.40 21.37 -2.34
N ARG A 498 16.14 20.38 -1.82
CA ARG A 498 17.45 20.54 -1.16
C ARG A 498 18.62 20.17 -2.09
N GLY A 499 18.38 20.23 -3.41
CA GLY A 499 19.30 19.81 -4.47
C GLY A 499 20.06 20.97 -5.08
#